data_AF-A0A2G2MMI9-F1
#
_entry.id   AF-A0A2G2MMI9-F1
#
_cell.length_a   1.000
_cell.length_b   1.000
_cell.length_c   1.000
_cell.angle_alpha   90.00
_cell.angle_beta   90.00
_cell.angle_gamma   90.00
#
_symmetry.space_group_name_H-M   'P 1'
#
loop_
_entity.id
_entity.type
_entity.pdbx_description
1 polymer ?
#
loop_
_entity_poly.entity_id
_entity_poly.type
_entity_poly.pdbx_seq_one_letter_code
_entity_poly.pdbx_strand_id
1 'polypeptide(L)'
;MNILLLVIVGFASGTIVGSGIVALITLLDIVPRLAQLTKTYSKIRTYENAIILGATFGSIASITDFSVKANSVFTVIIGFYMGIFVGLLAAAIAEVVNVIPIIVRRNKIEGYVIYVLFALIAGKIIGTYVSLFFF
;
A
#
# COMPACT_ATOMS: atom_id res chain seq x y z
N MET A 1 21.23 14.10 -24.03
CA MET A 1 20.73 14.08 -22.64
C MET A 1 21.89 13.67 -21.74
N ASN A 2 22.35 14.52 -20.81
CA ASN A 2 23.53 14.19 -19.98
C ASN A 2 23.21 13.04 -19.02
N ILE A 3 24.11 12.06 -18.91
CA ILE A 3 24.00 10.89 -18.01
C ILE A 3 23.67 11.32 -16.58
N LEU A 4 24.23 12.44 -16.13
CA LEU A 4 23.97 13.03 -14.82
C LEU A 4 22.48 13.32 -14.58
N LEU A 5 21.79 13.84 -15.60
CA LEU A 5 20.38 14.19 -15.53
C LEU A 5 19.51 12.92 -15.47
N LEU A 6 19.91 11.86 -16.19
CA LEU A 6 19.25 10.55 -16.14
C LEU A 6 19.34 9.91 -14.75
N VAL A 7 20.52 9.99 -14.11
CA VAL A 7 20.73 9.45 -12.75
C VAL A 7 19.87 10.20 -11.74
N ILE A 8 19.80 11.53 -11.83
CA ILE A 8 18.98 12.35 -10.92
C ILE A 8 17.49 12.03 -11.09
N VAL A 9 16.98 11.96 -12.32
CA VAL A 9 15.57 11.65 -12.58
C VAL A 9 15.24 10.21 -12.19
N GLY A 10 16.12 9.26 -12.48
CA GLY A 10 15.95 7.85 -12.05
C GLY A 10 15.92 7.69 -10.54
N PHE A 11 16.79 8.40 -9.82
CA PHE A 11 16.80 8.38 -8.35
C PHE A 11 15.57 9.08 -7.75
N ALA A 12 15.17 10.23 -8.29
CA ALA A 12 13.99 10.96 -7.83
C ALA A 12 12.70 10.15 -8.06
N SER A 13 12.53 9.57 -9.26
CA SER A 13 11.37 8.71 -9.55
C SER A 13 11.35 7.46 -8.67
N GLY A 14 12.51 6.80 -8.47
CA GLY A 14 12.63 5.64 -7.59
C GLY A 14 12.26 5.94 -6.13
N THR A 15 12.69 7.09 -5.59
CA THR A 15 12.34 7.49 -4.21
C THR A 15 10.85 7.82 -4.06
N ILE A 16 10.24 8.48 -5.05
CA ILE A 16 8.79 8.75 -5.05
C ILE A 16 7.99 7.44 -5.05
N VAL A 17 8.30 6.50 -5.95
CA VAL A 17 7.58 5.23 -6.03
C VAL A 17 7.80 4.38 -4.79
N GLY A 18 9.04 4.27 -4.30
CA GLY A 18 9.38 3.51 -3.10
C GLY A 18 8.70 4.07 -1.84
N SER A 19 8.69 5.40 -1.69
CA SER A 19 8.01 6.06 -0.56
C SER A 19 6.49 5.83 -0.60
N GLY A 20 5.87 5.77 -1.79
CA GLY A 20 4.46 5.43 -1.95
C GLY A 20 4.12 4.03 -1.41
N ILE A 21 4.95 3.03 -1.71
CA ILE A 21 4.75 1.65 -1.23
C ILE A 21 4.88 1.61 0.31
N VAL A 22 5.93 2.22 0.85
CA VAL A 22 6.16 2.25 2.31
C VAL A 22 5.03 3.00 3.02
N ALA A 23 4.61 4.15 2.49
CA ALA A 23 3.48 4.92 3.03
C ALA A 23 2.18 4.11 3.03
N LEU A 24 1.86 3.40 1.94
CA LEU A 24 0.66 2.57 1.88
C LEU A 24 0.69 1.43 2.92
N ILE A 25 1.81 0.73 3.02
CA ILE A 25 1.96 -0.42 3.94
C ILE A 25 1.89 0.02 5.40
N THR A 26 2.45 1.20 5.72
CA THR A 26 2.46 1.76 7.08
C THR A 26 1.13 2.40 7.44
N LEU A 27 0.52 3.21 6.56
CA LEU A 27 -0.78 3.85 6.82
C LEU A 27 -1.92 2.84 7.00
N LEU A 28 -1.85 1.71 6.30
CA LEU A 28 -2.83 0.63 6.44
C LEU A 28 -2.49 -0.34 7.59
N ASP A 29 -1.46 -0.07 8.38
CA ASP A 29 -1.05 -0.90 9.52
C ASP A 29 -0.84 -2.39 9.16
N ILE A 30 -0.39 -2.67 7.93
CA ILE A 30 -0.22 -4.06 7.44
C ILE A 30 0.84 -4.79 8.26
N VAL A 31 1.98 -4.15 8.53
CA VAL A 31 3.10 -4.72 9.30
C VAL A 31 2.69 -5.04 10.75
N PRO A 32 2.14 -4.10 11.55
CA PRO A 32 1.70 -4.43 12.90
C PRO A 32 0.59 -5.49 12.92
N ARG A 33 -0.30 -5.53 11.91
CA ARG A 33 -1.35 -6.54 11.83
C ARG A 33 -0.83 -7.94 11.52
N LEU A 34 0.16 -8.05 10.64
CA LEU A 34 0.89 -9.31 10.42
C LEU A 34 1.57 -9.78 11.70
N ALA A 35 2.27 -8.88 12.40
CA ALA A 35 2.92 -9.20 13.67
C ALA A 35 1.94 -9.64 14.75
N GLN A 36 0.73 -9.04 14.78
CA GLN A 36 -0.36 -9.44 15.67
C GLN A 36 -0.88 -10.85 15.35
N LEU A 37 -1.17 -11.14 14.08
CA LEU A 37 -1.68 -12.45 13.65
C LEU A 37 -0.69 -13.58 13.94
N THR A 38 0.60 -13.34 13.78
CA THR A 38 1.64 -14.32 14.11
C THR A 38 2.08 -14.28 15.58
N LYS A 39 1.47 -13.41 16.41
CA LYS A 39 1.86 -13.17 17.82
C LYS A 39 3.35 -12.84 17.99
N THR A 40 3.94 -12.16 17.02
CA THR A 40 5.39 -11.89 16.94
C THR A 40 5.71 -10.39 16.84
N TYR A 41 5.18 -9.60 17.78
CA TYR A 41 5.45 -8.14 17.85
C TYR A 41 6.94 -7.80 17.99
N SER A 42 7.74 -8.68 18.61
CA SER A 42 9.18 -8.46 18.76
C SER A 42 9.97 -8.51 17.44
N LYS A 43 9.37 -8.97 16.33
CA LYS A 43 10.06 -9.14 15.02
C LYS A 43 9.55 -8.21 13.93
N ILE A 44 8.95 -7.06 14.27
CA ILE A 44 8.48 -6.05 13.30
C ILE A 44 9.57 -5.70 12.26
N ARG A 45 10.81 -5.49 12.72
CA ARG A 45 11.94 -5.15 11.84
C ARG A 45 12.28 -6.24 10.81
N THR A 46 12.00 -7.51 11.14
CA THR A 46 12.17 -8.62 10.20
C THR A 46 11.11 -8.59 9.10
N TYR A 47 9.87 -8.22 9.44
CA TYR A 47 8.80 -8.04 8.45
C TYR A 47 9.09 -6.87 7.51
N GLU A 48 9.53 -5.73 8.05
CA GLU A 48 9.93 -4.58 7.24
C GLU A 48 11.07 -4.93 6.27
N ASN A 49 12.11 -5.61 6.76
CA ASN A 49 13.21 -6.06 5.92
C ASN A 49 12.76 -7.04 4.83
N ALA A 50 11.83 -7.95 5.14
CA ALA A 50 11.28 -8.87 4.15
C ALA A 50 10.49 -8.14 3.05
N ILE A 51 9.71 -7.11 3.42
CA ILE A 51 8.98 -6.26 2.48
C ILE A 51 9.96 -5.48 1.60
N ILE A 52 10.99 -4.87 2.19
CA ILE A 52 12.02 -4.12 1.45
C ILE A 52 12.72 -5.04 0.46
N LEU A 53 13.18 -6.21 0.89
CA LEU A 53 13.84 -7.19 0.01
C LEU A 53 12.90 -7.66 -1.10
N GLY A 54 11.63 -7.95 -0.78
CA GLY A 54 10.63 -8.34 -1.76
C GLY A 54 10.36 -7.24 -2.80
N ALA A 55 10.25 -5.98 -2.36
CA ALA A 55 10.06 -4.83 -3.24
C ALA A 55 11.29 -4.58 -4.13
N THR A 56 12.50 -4.69 -3.58
CA THR A 56 13.74 -4.57 -4.36
C THR A 56 13.83 -5.68 -5.41
N PHE A 57 13.60 -6.93 -5.01
CA PHE A 57 13.67 -8.07 -5.93
C PHE A 57 12.58 -8.00 -7.01
N GLY A 58 11.35 -7.65 -6.63
CA GLY A 58 10.24 -7.44 -7.56
C GLY A 58 10.49 -6.31 -8.55
N SER A 59 11.12 -5.21 -8.10
CA SER A 59 11.50 -4.11 -8.98
C SER A 59 12.56 -4.53 -10.00
N ILE A 60 13.57 -5.29 -9.58
CA ILE A 60 14.61 -5.82 -10.48
C ILE A 60 13.99 -6.81 -11.48
N ALA A 61 13.13 -7.72 -11.01
CA ALA A 61 12.45 -8.69 -11.85
C ALA A 61 11.55 -8.03 -12.91
N SER A 62 10.88 -6.93 -12.54
CA SER A 62 10.05 -6.12 -13.44
C SER A 62 10.87 -5.48 -14.56
N ILE A 63 12.04 -4.92 -14.25
CA ILE A 63 12.91 -4.27 -15.24
C ILE A 63 13.55 -5.29 -16.19
N THR A 64 13.81 -6.51 -15.71
CA THR A 64 14.51 -7.55 -16.48
C THR A 64 13.57 -8.44 -17.31
N ASP A 65 12.26 -8.14 -17.34
CA ASP A 65 11.21 -8.98 -17.94
C ASP A 65 11.37 -10.46 -17.55
N PHE A 66 11.77 -10.68 -16.29
CA PHE A 66 12.22 -11.98 -15.81
C PHE A 66 11.06 -12.97 -15.78
N SER A 67 10.96 -13.74 -16.85
CA SER A 67 9.88 -14.69 -17.07
C SER A 67 10.32 -16.08 -16.66
N VAL A 68 9.89 -16.51 -15.47
CA VAL A 68 10.11 -17.89 -15.01
C VAL A 68 8.99 -18.78 -15.53
N LYS A 69 9.32 -19.84 -16.26
CA LYS A 69 8.39 -20.94 -16.53
C LYS A 69 8.18 -21.74 -15.25
N ALA A 70 7.26 -21.24 -14.42
CA ALA A 70 6.89 -21.86 -13.16
C ALA A 70 6.04 -23.11 -13.41
N ASN A 71 6.36 -24.21 -12.72
CA ASN A 71 5.50 -25.38 -12.67
C ASN A 71 4.18 -25.01 -11.96
N SER A 72 3.08 -25.70 -12.28
CA SER A 72 1.73 -25.42 -11.75
C SER A 72 1.71 -25.34 -10.22
N VAL A 73 2.48 -26.18 -9.53
CA VAL A 73 2.63 -26.15 -8.06
C VAL A 73 3.18 -24.82 -7.56
N PHE A 74 4.17 -24.24 -8.26
CA PHE A 74 4.81 -22.99 -7.86
C PHE A 74 3.87 -21.80 -8.05
N THR A 75 3.04 -21.82 -9.10
CA THR A 75 1.99 -20.81 -9.33
C THR A 75 0.92 -20.84 -8.23
N VAL A 76 0.52 -22.04 -7.77
CA VAL A 76 -0.45 -22.17 -6.66
C VAL A 76 0.10 -21.55 -5.37
N ILE A 77 1.37 -21.79 -5.05
CA ILE A 77 2.02 -21.24 -3.85
C ILE A 77 2.05 -19.70 -3.93
N ILE A 78 2.47 -19.13 -5.06
CA ILE A 78 2.47 -17.67 -5.26
C ILE A 78 1.05 -17.10 -5.17
N GLY A 79 0.08 -17.77 -5.78
CA GLY A 79 -1.33 -17.37 -5.72
C GLY A 79 -1.87 -17.35 -4.29
N PHE A 80 -1.45 -18.30 -3.46
CA PHE A 80 -1.83 -18.32 -2.05
C PHE A 80 -1.26 -17.12 -1.27
N TYR A 81 0.01 -16.79 -1.47
CA TYR A 81 0.62 -15.59 -0.86
C TYR A 81 -0.04 -14.29 -1.35
N MET A 82 -0.38 -14.21 -2.64
CA MET A 82 -1.14 -13.08 -3.18
C MET A 82 -2.53 -12.98 -2.54
N GLY A 83 -3.21 -14.11 -2.35
CA GLY A 83 -4.49 -14.14 -1.64
C GLY A 83 -4.39 -13.65 -0.20
N ILE A 84 -3.34 -14.05 0.54
CA ILE A 84 -3.08 -13.55 1.89
C ILE A 84 -2.86 -12.02 1.87
N PHE A 85 -2.06 -11.52 0.94
CA PHE A 85 -1.78 -10.10 0.81
C PHE A 85 -3.05 -9.28 0.52
N VAL A 86 -3.85 -9.71 -0.45
CA VAL A 86 -5.13 -9.05 -0.79
C VAL A 86 -6.12 -9.14 0.37
N GLY A 87 -6.16 -10.27 1.09
CA GLY A 87 -6.98 -10.43 2.28
C GLY A 87 -6.59 -9.48 3.41
N LEU A 88 -5.30 -9.27 3.64
CA LEU A 88 -4.79 -8.30 4.61
C LEU A 88 -5.14 -6.86 4.22
N LEU A 89 -5.02 -6.52 2.93
CA LEU A 89 -5.43 -5.21 2.42
C LEU A 89 -6.93 -4.97 2.63
N ALA A 90 -7.77 -5.96 2.31
CA ALA A 90 -9.21 -5.85 2.51
C ALA A 90 -9.58 -5.66 3.99
N ALA A 91 -8.93 -6.42 4.89
CA ALA A 91 -9.13 -6.28 6.32
C ALA A 91 -8.68 -4.90 6.84
N ALA A 92 -7.54 -4.40 6.37
CA ALA A 92 -7.03 -3.08 6.73
C ALA A 92 -7.98 -1.96 6.31
N ILE A 93 -8.54 -2.02 5.10
CA ILE A 93 -9.53 -1.05 4.64
C ILE A 93 -10.78 -1.09 5.53
N ALA A 94 -11.27 -2.28 5.90
CA ALA A 94 -12.42 -2.41 6.78
C ALA A 94 -12.17 -1.80 8.17
N GLU A 95 -10.94 -1.92 8.70
CA GLU A 95 -10.56 -1.30 9.97
C GLU A 95 -10.52 0.23 9.86
N VAL A 96 -9.92 0.79 8.81
CA VAL A 96 -9.89 2.25 8.58
C VAL A 96 -11.30 2.80 8.41
N VAL A 97 -12.20 2.09 7.72
CA VAL A 97 -13.60 2.50 7.57
C VAL A 97 -14.32 2.52 8.93
N ASN A 98 -14.02 1.56 9.82
CA ASN A 98 -14.56 1.55 11.18
C ASN A 98 -14.04 2.70 12.07
N VAL A 99 -12.98 3.40 11.67
CA VAL A 99 -12.50 4.61 12.36
C VAL A 99 -13.35 5.85 12.04
N ILE A 100 -14.04 5.90 10.90
CA ILE A 100 -14.87 7.05 10.50
C ILE A 100 -15.95 7.36 11.55
N PRO A 101 -16.77 6.38 12.01
CA PRO A 101 -17.74 6.62 13.09
C PRO A 101 -17.10 7.11 14.39
N ILE A 102 -15.90 6.64 14.71
CA ILE A 102 -15.17 7.04 15.93
C ILE A 102 -14.81 8.53 15.86
N ILE A 103 -14.32 9.00 14.72
CA ILE A 103 -14.00 10.42 14.49
C ILE A 103 -15.25 11.28 14.61
N VAL A 104 -16.37 10.84 14.05
CA VAL A 104 -17.66 11.55 14.11
C VAL A 104 -18.13 11.68 15.57
N ARG A 105 -18.13 10.59 16.34
CA ARG A 105 -18.52 10.61 17.76
C ARG A 105 -17.58 11.48 18.59
N ARG A 106 -16.27 11.37 18.37
CA ARG A 106 -15.25 12.17 19.10
C ARG A 106 -15.44 13.68 18.88
N ASN A 107 -15.86 14.10 17.70
CA ASN A 107 -16.13 15.51 17.38
C ASN A 107 -17.58 15.93 17.67
N LYS A 108 -18.40 15.08 18.31
CA LYS A 108 -19.82 15.34 18.64
C LYS A 108 -20.69 15.70 17.43
N ILE A 109 -20.37 15.19 16.25
CA ILE A 109 -21.08 15.44 14.98
C ILE A 109 -21.92 14.23 14.54
N GLU A 110 -22.46 13.47 15.49
CA GLU A 110 -23.14 12.18 15.26
C GLU A 110 -24.32 12.28 14.28
N GLY A 111 -25.03 13.41 14.27
CA GLY A 111 -26.13 13.66 13.33
C GLY A 111 -25.69 13.98 11.89
N TYR A 112 -24.40 14.21 11.65
CA TYR A 112 -23.87 14.71 10.37
C TYR A 112 -22.94 13.72 9.66
N VAL A 113 -22.95 12.43 10.03
CA VAL A 113 -22.11 11.38 9.40
C VAL A 113 -22.24 11.39 7.87
N ILE A 114 -23.46 11.54 7.37
CA ILE A 114 -23.76 11.60 5.93
C ILE A 114 -23.01 12.76 5.25
N TYR A 115 -22.93 13.94 5.89
CA TYR A 115 -22.21 15.08 5.34
C TYR A 115 -20.70 14.86 5.32
N VAL A 116 -20.15 14.17 6.33
CA VAL A 116 -18.73 13.78 6.34
C VAL A 116 -18.43 12.81 5.19
N LEU A 117 -19.32 11.84 4.95
CA LEU A 117 -19.20 10.92 3.81
C LEU A 117 -19.28 11.67 2.48
N PHE A 118 -20.20 12.62 2.32
CA PHE A 118 -20.28 13.45 1.12
C PHE A 118 -19.03 14.32 0.91
N ALA A 119 -18.45 14.88 1.97
CA ALA A 119 -17.20 15.64 1.88
C ALA A 119 -16.02 14.76 1.44
N LEU A 120 -15.93 13.52 1.95
CA LEU A 120 -14.94 12.53 1.52
C LEU A 120 -15.11 12.15 0.04
N ILE A 121 -16.34 11.87 -0.39
CA ILE A 121 -16.66 11.54 -1.78
C ILE A 121 -16.31 12.72 -2.69
N ALA A 122 -16.71 13.94 -2.33
CA ALA A 122 -16.38 15.15 -3.08
C ALA A 122 -14.87 15.35 -3.19
N GLY A 123 -14.12 15.19 -2.09
CA GLY A 123 -12.67 15.26 -2.10
C GLY A 123 -12.03 14.22 -3.03
N LYS A 124 -12.53 12.97 -3.04
CA LYS A 124 -12.06 11.92 -3.95
C LYS A 124 -12.35 12.24 -5.41
N ILE A 125 -13.54 12.77 -5.71
CA ILE A 125 -13.93 13.20 -7.06
C ILE A 125 -13.03 14.34 -7.53
N ILE A 126 -12.87 15.39 -6.72
CA ILE A 126 -12.02 16.54 -7.04
C ILE A 126 -10.57 16.08 -7.25
N GLY A 127 -10.03 15.25 -6.35
CA GLY A 127 -8.68 14.71 -6.50
C GLY A 127 -8.49 13.89 -7.78
N THR A 128 -9.52 13.14 -8.18
CA THR A 128 -9.51 12.39 -9.46
C THR A 128 -9.50 13.34 -10.66
N TYR A 129 -10.34 14.38 -10.64
CA TYR A 129 -10.34 15.39 -11.71
C TYR A 129 -9.01 16.14 -11.79
N VAL A 130 -8.44 16.57 -10.66
CA VAL A 130 -7.13 17.23 -10.63
C VAL A 130 -6.05 16.32 -11.20
N SER A 131 -6.03 15.05 -10.81
CA SER A 131 -5.08 14.07 -11.36
C SER A 131 -5.20 13.91 -12.87
N LEU A 132 -6.41 14.01 -13.44
CA LEU A 132 -6.64 13.83 -14.89
C LEU A 132 -6.28 15.08 -15.72
N PHE A 133 -6.35 16.27 -15.13
CA PHE A 133 -6.01 17.52 -15.83
C PHE A 133 -4.54 17.93 -15.68
N PHE A 134 -3.87 17.53 -14.59
CA PHE A 134 -2.47 17.88 -14.32
C PHE A 134 -1.44 16.78 -14.67
N PHE A 135 -1.89 15.54 -14.91
CA PHE A 135 -1.05 14.40 -15.27
C PHE A 135 -1.61 13.70 -16.51
#